data_AF-A0AA97PMM5-F1
#
_entry.id   AF-A0AA97PMM5-F1
#
_cell.length_a   1.000
_cell.length_b   1.000
_cell.length_c   1.000
_cell.angle_alpha   90.00
_cell.angle_beta   90.00
_cell.angle_gamma   90.00
#
_symmetry.space_group_name_H-M   'P 1'
#
loop_
_entity.id
_entity.type
_entity.pdbx_description
1 polymer ?
#
loop_
_entity_poly.entity_id
_entity_poly.type
_entity_poly.pdbx_seq_one_letter_code
_entity_poly.pdbx_strand_id
1 'polypeptide(L)' 'MGSGAPSGSHRHRSHGSSSKEGKDKKNKTKTTHVWYCCHCNRGPLNVDIDDYCPYHDCGYQRCENCTYDSFKQPKS' A
#
# COMPACT_ATOMS: atom_id res chain seq x y z
N MET A 1 8.97 29.14 63.23
CA MET A 1 10.18 28.35 62.87
C MET A 1 9.88 27.70 61.53
N GLY A 2 10.68 27.97 60.49
CA GLY A 2 10.45 27.46 59.14
C GLY A 2 10.95 28.42 58.05
N SER A 3 12.26 28.55 57.95
CA SER A 3 13.01 29.28 56.92
C SER A 3 12.97 28.52 55.58
N GLY A 4 13.09 29.24 54.45
CA GLY A 4 13.63 28.64 53.23
C GLY A 4 13.13 29.26 51.92
N ALA A 5 13.89 30.21 51.37
CA ALA A 5 13.95 30.42 49.92
C ALA A 5 14.99 29.47 49.32
N PRO A 6 14.84 29.07 48.05
CA PRO A 6 16.03 28.94 47.21
C PRO A 6 15.90 29.64 45.86
N SER A 7 16.94 30.43 45.58
CA SER A 7 17.40 30.84 44.26
C SER A 7 17.87 29.62 43.45
N GLY A 8 17.51 29.54 42.17
CA GLY A 8 17.96 28.48 41.26
C GLY A 8 18.07 28.99 39.83
N SER A 9 19.30 29.28 39.42
CA SER A 9 19.67 29.89 38.15
C SER A 9 19.91 28.86 37.04
N HIS A 10 19.66 29.29 35.79
CA HIS A 10 20.19 28.80 34.50
C HIS A 10 20.08 27.29 34.17
N ARG A 11 19.69 26.99 32.92
CA ARG A 11 20.57 26.41 31.89
C ARG A 11 19.79 26.11 30.59
N HIS A 12 20.41 26.50 29.47
CA HIS A 12 20.47 25.96 28.09
C HIS A 12 19.56 24.74 27.75
N ARG A 13 19.12 24.47 26.51
CA ARG A 13 19.94 24.37 25.29
C ARG A 13 19.04 23.86 24.13
N SER A 14 19.23 24.46 22.97
CA SER A 14 19.27 23.87 21.62
C SER A 14 18.16 22.98 21.02
N HIS A 15 17.78 23.40 19.81
CA HIS A 15 17.70 22.62 18.56
C HIS A 15 16.60 21.54 18.46
N GLY A 16 15.57 21.87 17.68
CA GLY A 16 14.67 20.92 17.04
C GLY A 16 14.60 21.17 15.53
N SER A 17 15.72 20.94 14.85
CA SER A 17 15.75 20.70 13.40
C SER A 17 15.21 19.30 13.14
N SER A 18 14.19 19.13 12.30
CA SER A 18 13.89 17.93 11.49
C SER A 18 12.39 17.93 11.16
N SER A 19 11.92 17.67 9.96
CA SER A 19 12.56 17.35 8.70
C SER A 19 11.53 17.68 7.63
N LYS A 20 11.97 18.34 6.56
CA LYS A 20 11.30 18.24 5.28
C LYS A 20 11.46 16.78 4.83
N GLU A 21 10.53 15.91 5.19
CA GLU A 21 10.45 14.60 4.56
C GLU A 21 9.94 14.82 3.13
N GLY A 22 10.90 14.87 2.22
CA GLY A 22 10.66 14.71 0.81
C GLY A 22 9.86 13.43 0.61
N LYS A 23 8.69 13.55 0.00
CA LYS A 23 8.01 12.41 -0.59
C LYS A 23 8.91 11.87 -1.69
N ASP A 24 9.74 10.90 -1.35
CA ASP A 24 10.38 10.01 -2.29
C ASP A 24 9.30 9.51 -3.24
N LYS A 25 9.32 10.04 -4.47
CA LYS A 25 8.56 9.53 -5.60
C LYS A 25 9.19 8.18 -5.95
N LYS A 26 8.96 7.18 -5.09
CA LYS A 26 9.39 5.81 -5.30
C LYS A 26 8.73 5.39 -6.60
N ASN A 27 9.54 5.27 -7.64
CA ASN A 27 9.13 5.00 -9.01
C ASN A 27 8.57 3.56 -9.08
N LYS A 28 7.40 3.32 -8.47
CA LYS A 28 6.76 2.00 -8.37
C LYS A 28 6.48 1.53 -9.79
N THR A 29 7.21 0.52 -10.24
CA THR A 29 6.74 -0.36 -11.31
C THR A 29 5.38 -0.88 -10.87
N LYS A 30 4.33 -0.54 -11.62
CA LYS A 30 2.99 -1.08 -11.36
C LYS A 30 3.03 -2.55 -11.74
N THR A 31 2.95 -3.41 -10.73
CA THR A 31 2.75 -4.84 -10.94
C THR A 31 1.24 -5.01 -11.07
N THR A 32 0.79 -5.53 -12.21
CA THR A 32 -0.62 -5.81 -12.45
C THR A 32 -0.86 -7.28 -12.10
N HIS A 33 -1.85 -7.52 -11.24
CA HIS A 33 -2.27 -8.87 -10.85
C HIS A 33 -3.54 -9.23 -11.61
N VAL A 34 -3.52 -10.37 -12.28
CA VAL A 34 -4.65 -10.87 -13.05
C VAL A 34 -5.02 -12.28 -12.63
N TRP A 35 -6.26 -12.67 -12.90
CA TRP A 35 -6.76 -14.01 -12.67
C TRP A 35 -7.51 -14.54 -13.88
N TYR A 36 -7.59 -15.86 -14.01
CA TYR A 36 -8.34 -16.58 -15.03
C TYR A 36 -9.38 -17.45 -14.34
N CYS A 37 -10.61 -17.36 -14.81
CA CYS A 37 -11.73 -18.07 -14.21
C CYS A 37 -11.59 -19.58 -14.45
N CYS A 38 -11.60 -20.37 -13.38
CA CYS A 38 -11.49 -21.83 -13.46
C CYS A 38 -12.72 -22.52 -14.08
N HIS A 39 -13.88 -21.84 -14.12
CA HIS A 39 -15.11 -22.42 -14.64
C HIS A 39 -15.20 -22.33 -16.16
N CYS A 40 -14.88 -21.17 -16.73
CA CYS A 40 -14.94 -20.95 -18.18
C CYS A 40 -13.57 -20.88 -18.86
N ASN A 41 -12.47 -20.95 -18.10
CA ASN A 41 -11.08 -20.81 -18.55
C ASN A 41 -10.82 -19.52 -19.34
N ARG A 42 -11.58 -18.45 -19.03
CA ARG A 42 -11.42 -17.13 -19.64
C ARG A 42 -10.71 -16.15 -18.72
N GLY A 43 -10.01 -15.22 -19.33
CA GLY A 43 -9.23 -14.16 -18.69
C GLY A 43 -8.25 -13.56 -19.70
N PRO A 44 -7.36 -12.66 -19.28
CA PRO A 44 -7.08 -12.23 -17.89
C PRO A 44 -8.11 -11.22 -17.35
N LEU A 45 -8.52 -11.40 -16.09
CA LEU A 45 -9.40 -10.51 -15.32
C LEU A 45 -8.57 -9.80 -14.23
N ASN A 46 -8.87 -8.55 -13.88
CA ASN A 46 -8.03 -7.79 -12.95
C ASN A 46 -8.35 -8.14 -11.50
N VAL A 47 -7.35 -8.55 -10.71
CA VAL A 47 -7.57 -9.00 -9.32
C VAL A 47 -8.12 -7.89 -8.43
N ASP A 48 -7.74 -6.64 -8.67
CA ASP A 48 -8.17 -5.51 -7.83
C ASP A 48 -9.55 -4.95 -8.17
N ILE A 49 -10.14 -5.35 -9.31
CA ILE A 49 -11.40 -4.78 -9.83
C ILE A 49 -12.47 -5.86 -10.00
N ASP A 50 -12.09 -7.03 -10.52
CA ASP A 50 -13.01 -8.09 -10.90
C ASP A 50 -13.03 -9.18 -9.81
N ASP A 51 -14.01 -9.10 -8.90
CA ASP A 51 -14.31 -10.15 -7.92
C ASP A 51 -15.12 -11.31 -8.53
N TYR A 52 -15.79 -11.07 -9.66
CA TYR A 52 -16.63 -12.05 -10.38
C TYR A 52 -16.23 -12.12 -11.85
N CYS A 53 -16.46 -13.28 -12.46
CA CYS A 53 -16.26 -13.50 -13.87
C CYS A 53 -17.31 -12.69 -14.67
N PRO A 54 -16.93 -11.66 -15.45
CA PRO A 54 -17.88 -10.75 -16.09
C PRO A 54 -18.57 -11.36 -17.32
N TYR A 55 -18.16 -12.56 -17.73
CA TYR A 55 -18.79 -13.27 -18.83
C TYR A 55 -20.21 -13.70 -18.42
N HIS A 56 -21.20 -13.27 -19.19
CA HIS A 56 -22.62 -13.51 -18.93
C HIS A 56 -22.97 -15.00 -18.73
N ASP A 57 -22.30 -15.91 -19.43
CA ASP A 57 -22.53 -17.36 -19.31
C ASP A 57 -21.85 -18.01 -18.10
N CYS A 58 -21.02 -17.27 -17.36
CA CYS A 58 -20.25 -17.78 -16.23
C CYS A 58 -20.71 -17.15 -14.91
N GLY A 59 -20.54 -15.83 -14.76
CA GLY A 59 -20.88 -15.11 -13.51
C GLY A 59 -20.17 -15.63 -12.24
N TYR A 60 -19.23 -16.56 -12.37
CA TYR A 60 -18.65 -17.29 -11.24
C TYR A 60 -17.73 -16.38 -10.41
N GLN A 61 -17.86 -16.44 -9.09
CA GLN A 61 -17.01 -15.67 -8.17
C GLN A 61 -15.57 -16.16 -8.21
N ARG A 62 -14.60 -15.25 -8.15
CA ARG A 62 -13.20 -15.62 -8.03
C ARG A 62 -12.97 -16.50 -6.79
N CYS A 63 -12.33 -17.65 -6.99
CA CYS A 63 -12.01 -18.60 -5.93
C CYS A 63 -10.53 -19.00 -5.96
N GLU A 64 -10.13 -19.84 -5.01
CA GLU A 64 -8.76 -20.37 -4.90
C GLU A 64 -8.36 -21.28 -6.07
N ASN A 65 -9.33 -21.88 -6.77
CA ASN A 65 -9.06 -22.72 -7.95
C ASN A 65 -8.78 -21.91 -9.23
N CYS A 66 -9.00 -20.58 -9.20
CA CYS A 66 -8.68 -19.72 -10.33
C CYS A 66 -7.16 -19.62 -10.53
N THR A 67 -6.71 -19.49 -11.78
CA THR A 67 -5.29 -19.29 -12.07
C THR A 67 -4.93 -17.83 -11.87
N TYR A 68 -3.83 -17.54 -11.19
CA TYR A 68 -3.36 -16.17 -10.96
C TYR A 68 -2.05 -15.93 -11.72
N ASP A 69 -1.92 -14.76 -12.31
CA ASP A 69 -0.71 -14.32 -12.98
C ASP A 69 -0.37 -12.86 -12.60
N SER A 70 0.90 -12.50 -12.71
CA SER A 70 1.35 -11.14 -12.38
C SER A 70 2.44 -10.71 -13.33
N PHE A 71 2.28 -9.52 -13.91
CA PHE A 71 3.26 -8.97 -14.83
C PHE A 71 3.62 -7.54 -14.46
N LYS A 72 4.89 -7.20 -14.69
CA LYS A 72 5.41 -5.86 -14.48
C LYS A 72 5.14 -5.06 -15.74
N GLN A 73 4.34 -4.01 -15.63
CA GLN A 73 4.15 -3.10 -16.75
C GLN A 73 5.47 -2.34 -17.00
N PRO A 74 6.06 -2.42 -18.21
CA PRO A 74 7.17 -1.54 -18.57
C PRO A 74 6.66 -0.10 -18.52
N LYS A 75 7.42 0.80 -17.90
CA LYS A 75 7.10 2.22 -17.95
C LYS A 75 7.33 2.69 -19.39
N SER A 76 6.27 3.17 -20.04
CA SER A 76 6.35 3.81 -21.35
C SER A 76 6.94 5.22 -21.26
#